data_AF-A0A517Z4S5-F1
#
_entry.id   AF-A0A517Z4S5-F1
#
_cell.length_a   1.000
_cell.length_b   1.000
_cell.length_c   1.000
_cell.angle_alpha   90.00
_cell.angle_beta   90.00
_cell.angle_gamma   90.00
#
_symmetry.space_group_name_H-M   'P 1'
#
loop_
_entity.id
_entity.type
_entity.pdbx_description
1 polymer ?
#
loop_
_entity_poly.entity_id
_entity_poly.type
_entity_poly.pdbx_seq_one_letter_code
_entity_poly.pdbx_strand_id
1 'polypeptide(L)'
;MSGRRFGVTLLLLFAMNVVVLWSLREGPDVGPIRPAAAAEPETAQQREEDFIQRVAAMSLEELEESLAGPELTVTFAGQSGSANEYPNRIIQVLADRRVARIFAAYLDLAPAEADRRAERLFDTWLAEHDRRLEKTIARYRVSGGIELTIGAHHSNHAVAAAAFLVSRYCPPSTLIEKVERWQELGSAATAKVANNPLPVNPLEYDAGPDSLVILNLSLLMLQQYLAAAEFEAIVRDQIRLPWPALAEIPLRTWATPSHMFGGVRAKGVEPRPEPPVLARYRMVRGWSQIGANTAEARNGVIRRAVAAVRELEDAE
;
A
#
# COMPACT_ATOMS: atom_id res chain seq x y z
N MET A 1 5.04 35.94 39.75
CA MET A 1 6.07 34.92 40.05
C MET A 1 6.28 33.98 38.84
N SER A 2 6.82 34.48 37.72
CA SER A 2 6.95 33.69 36.46
C SER A 2 8.26 33.99 35.70
N GLY A 3 9.37 34.22 36.40
CA GLY A 3 10.68 34.49 35.78
C GLY A 3 11.80 33.55 36.23
N ARG A 4 11.67 32.90 37.39
CA ARG A 4 12.74 32.08 37.99
C ARG A 4 12.79 30.63 37.51
N ARG A 5 11.66 30.08 37.01
CA ARG A 5 11.61 28.69 36.52
C ARG A 5 12.07 28.53 35.07
N PHE A 6 11.95 29.59 34.25
CA PHE A 6 12.40 29.57 32.85
C PHE A 6 13.95 29.61 32.72
N GLY A 7 14.63 30.31 33.62
CA GLY A 7 16.10 30.41 33.59
C GLY A 7 16.82 29.11 33.94
N VAL A 8 16.24 28.27 34.82
CA VAL A 8 16.87 27.01 35.25
C VAL A 8 16.78 25.93 34.17
N THR A 9 15.69 25.87 33.40
CA THR A 9 15.52 24.92 32.30
C THR A 9 16.45 25.21 31.12
N LEU A 10 16.68 26.48 30.80
CA LEU A 10 17.62 26.91 29.77
C LEU A 10 19.08 26.64 30.16
N LEU A 11 19.42 26.79 31.44
CA LEU A 11 20.77 26.49 31.95
C LEU A 11 21.08 24.99 31.93
N LEU A 12 20.09 24.14 32.21
CA LEU A 12 20.23 22.68 32.13
C LEU A 12 20.37 22.19 30.69
N LEU A 13 19.63 22.76 29.74
CA LEU A 13 19.77 22.45 28.31
C LEU A 13 21.12 22.91 27.74
N PHE A 14 21.66 24.03 28.22
CA PHE A 14 23.00 24.50 27.80
C PHE A 14 24.11 23.64 28.41
N ALA A 15 24.01 23.27 29.69
CA ALA A 15 24.98 22.38 30.34
C ALA A 15 25.01 20.98 29.70
N MET A 16 23.86 20.44 29.29
CA MET A 16 23.78 19.13 28.63
C MET A 16 24.44 19.13 27.24
N ASN A 17 24.28 20.21 26.47
CA ASN A 17 24.91 20.35 25.15
C ASN A 17 26.44 20.57 25.25
N VAL A 18 26.91 21.29 26.26
CA VAL A 18 28.36 21.51 26.48
C VAL A 18 29.04 20.21 26.92
N VAL A 19 28.40 19.37 27.74
CA VAL A 19 28.96 18.07 28.15
C VAL A 19 29.03 17.10 26.97
N VAL A 20 28.03 17.06 26.08
CA VAL A 20 28.08 16.23 24.85
C VAL A 20 29.18 16.71 23.89
N LEU A 21 29.35 18.02 23.73
CA LEU A 21 30.39 18.60 22.89
C LEU A 21 31.81 18.47 23.47
N TRP A 22 31.96 18.39 24.79
CA TRP A 22 33.27 18.18 25.43
C TRP A 22 33.67 16.70 25.46
N SER A 23 32.69 15.79 25.59
CA SER A 23 32.90 14.32 25.52
C SER A 23 33.37 13.84 24.13
N LEU A 24 33.18 14.66 23.09
CA LEU A 24 33.65 14.38 21.73
C LEU A 24 35.07 14.89 21.45
N ARG A 25 35.70 15.62 22.38
CA ARG A 25 36.99 16.29 22.15
C ARG A 25 38.18 15.59 22.82
N GLU A 26 37.95 14.71 23.80
CA GLU A 26 39.01 13.95 24.48
C GLU A 26 38.75 12.44 24.38
N GLY A 27 38.98 11.89 23.19
CA GLY A 27 39.20 10.45 23.01
C GLY A 27 40.71 10.15 23.13
N PRO A 28 41.10 9.03 23.75
CA PRO A 28 42.51 8.66 23.92
C PRO A 28 43.19 8.41 22.56
N ASP A 29 44.49 8.67 22.53
CA ASP A 29 45.40 8.51 21.40
C ASP A 29 45.42 7.04 20.93
N VAL A 30 44.54 6.73 19.97
CA VAL A 30 44.53 5.46 19.24
C VAL A 30 45.05 5.78 17.84
N GLY A 31 46.19 5.19 17.49
CA GLY A 31 46.89 5.42 16.22
C GLY A 31 45.98 5.30 14.98
N PRO A 32 46.43 5.73 13.80
CA PRO A 32 45.56 5.97 12.65
C PRO A 32 44.88 4.68 12.20
N ILE A 33 43.66 4.45 12.70
CA ILE A 33 42.72 3.53 12.09
C ILE A 33 42.35 4.23 10.79
N ARG A 34 42.99 3.80 9.70
CA ARG A 34 42.56 4.11 8.34
C ARG A 34 41.06 3.81 8.31
N PRO A 35 40.17 4.82 8.19
CA PRO A 35 38.75 4.52 8.10
C PRO A 35 38.61 3.61 6.88
N ALA A 36 38.07 2.41 7.10
CA ALA A 36 37.53 1.63 6.00
C ALA A 36 36.64 2.61 5.25
N ALA A 37 36.91 2.80 3.95
CA ALA A 37 36.14 3.72 3.13
C ALA A 37 34.67 3.44 3.40
N ALA A 38 33.97 4.40 4.00
CA ALA A 38 32.53 4.31 4.14
C ALA A 38 32.01 4.07 2.73
N ALA A 39 31.36 2.92 2.50
CA ALA A 39 30.77 2.61 1.21
C ALA A 39 29.97 3.85 0.77
N GLU A 40 30.22 4.33 -0.44
CA GLU A 40 29.48 5.46 -0.97
C GLU A 40 27.97 5.18 -0.84
N PRO A 41 27.14 6.16 -0.44
CA PRO A 41 25.71 5.92 -0.30
C PRO A 41 25.15 5.43 -1.64
N GLU A 42 24.56 4.24 -1.64
CA GLU A 42 23.96 3.64 -2.85
C GLU A 42 23.01 4.64 -3.51
N THR A 43 23.20 4.84 -4.82
CA THR A 43 22.31 5.69 -5.61
C THR A 43 20.89 5.10 -5.62
N ALA A 44 19.87 5.94 -5.82
CA ALA A 44 18.49 5.47 -5.95
C ALA A 44 18.33 4.45 -7.09
N GLN A 45 19.12 4.59 -8.15
CA GLN A 45 19.16 3.66 -9.28
C GLN A 45 19.75 2.29 -8.88
N GLN A 46 20.87 2.26 -8.17
CA GLN A 46 21.47 1.00 -7.67
C GLN A 46 20.50 0.25 -6.75
N ARG A 47 19.82 0.95 -5.83
CA ARG A 47 18.81 0.32 -4.96
C ARG A 47 17.65 -0.29 -5.74
N GLU A 48 17.23 0.35 -6.83
CA GLU A 48 16.18 -0.17 -7.72
C GLU A 48 16.67 -1.40 -8.50
N GLU A 49 17.88 -1.34 -9.07
CA GLU A 49 18.51 -2.45 -9.78
C GLU A 49 18.71 -3.67 -8.86
N ASP A 50 19.23 -3.47 -7.66
CA ASP A 50 19.41 -4.52 -6.66
C ASP A 50 18.07 -5.15 -6.25
N PHE A 51 17.02 -4.33 -6.10
CA PHE A 51 15.70 -4.86 -5.80
C PHE A 51 15.13 -5.68 -6.97
N ILE A 52 15.30 -5.23 -8.21
CA ILE A 52 14.91 -6.00 -9.40
C ILE A 52 15.65 -7.34 -9.43
N GLN A 53 16.96 -7.35 -9.16
CA GLN A 53 17.75 -8.59 -9.13
C GLN A 53 17.31 -9.53 -7.98
N ARG A 54 17.02 -8.98 -6.79
CA ARG A 54 16.45 -9.77 -5.69
C ARG A 54 15.11 -10.40 -6.08
N VAL A 55 14.21 -9.62 -6.64
CA VAL A 55 12.89 -10.10 -7.11
C VAL A 55 13.07 -11.13 -8.22
N ALA A 56 14.06 -11.01 -9.09
CA ALA A 56 14.39 -12.00 -10.12
C ALA A 56 14.83 -13.35 -9.54
N ALA A 57 15.65 -13.30 -8.48
CA ALA A 57 16.26 -14.47 -7.87
C ALA A 57 15.32 -15.24 -6.92
N MET A 58 14.29 -14.58 -6.38
CA MET A 58 13.32 -15.20 -5.48
C MET A 58 12.49 -16.28 -6.18
N SER A 59 12.24 -17.38 -5.46
CA SER A 59 11.20 -18.35 -5.80
C SER A 59 9.80 -17.72 -5.70
N LEU A 60 8.79 -18.43 -6.20
CA LEU A 60 7.41 -17.94 -6.08
C LEU A 60 6.97 -17.87 -4.62
N GLU A 61 7.34 -18.86 -3.81
CA GLU A 61 7.07 -18.91 -2.38
C GLU A 61 7.77 -17.75 -1.63
N GLU A 62 9.03 -17.47 -1.95
CA GLU A 62 9.77 -16.34 -1.36
C GLU A 62 9.15 -14.98 -1.75
N LEU A 63 8.64 -14.86 -2.98
CA LEU A 63 7.91 -13.66 -3.41
C LEU A 63 6.63 -13.47 -2.59
N GLU A 64 5.85 -14.54 -2.41
CA GLU A 64 4.61 -14.55 -1.63
C GLU A 64 4.85 -14.17 -0.17
N GLU A 65 5.91 -14.72 0.45
CA GLU A 65 6.33 -14.42 1.83
C GLU A 65 6.90 -13.02 2.00
N SER A 66 7.49 -12.45 0.94
CA SER A 66 8.13 -11.14 1.01
C SER A 66 7.18 -9.96 0.80
N LEU A 67 5.88 -10.15 0.53
CA LEU A 67 4.94 -9.07 0.19
C LEU A 67 4.84 -7.95 1.23
N ALA A 68 4.97 -8.25 2.53
CA ALA A 68 5.01 -7.21 3.59
C ALA A 68 6.41 -6.62 3.83
N GLY A 69 7.38 -6.91 2.96
CA GLY A 69 8.71 -6.31 2.96
C GLY A 69 8.69 -4.87 2.41
N PRO A 70 9.56 -3.98 2.90
CA PRO A 70 9.61 -2.60 2.44
C PRO A 70 10.10 -2.50 0.99
N GLU A 71 9.37 -1.73 0.16
CA GLU A 71 9.83 -1.31 -1.17
C GLU A 71 9.65 0.21 -1.30
N LEU A 72 10.76 0.95 -1.43
CA LEU A 72 10.76 2.42 -1.57
C LEU A 72 9.92 2.91 -2.77
N THR A 73 9.86 2.12 -3.85
CA THR A 73 9.12 2.43 -5.08
C THR A 73 7.60 2.42 -4.88
N VAL A 74 7.10 1.54 -4.01
CA VAL A 74 5.66 1.38 -3.73
C VAL A 74 5.13 2.57 -2.95
N THR A 75 5.95 3.16 -2.06
CA THR A 75 5.54 4.26 -1.16
C THR A 75 5.13 5.54 -1.90
N PHE A 76 5.63 5.77 -3.12
CA PHE A 76 5.30 6.97 -3.92
C PHE A 76 4.23 6.72 -4.99
N ALA A 77 3.95 5.45 -5.32
CA ALA A 77 2.87 5.11 -6.24
C ALA A 77 1.50 5.46 -5.63
N GLY A 78 0.56 5.88 -6.47
CA GLY A 78 -0.80 6.19 -6.02
C GLY A 78 -0.95 7.42 -5.14
N GLN A 79 0.11 8.20 -4.89
CA GLN A 79 0.00 9.45 -4.14
C GLN A 79 -0.93 10.44 -4.86
N SER A 80 -1.84 11.05 -4.10
CA SER A 80 -2.66 12.16 -4.59
C SER A 80 -1.91 13.47 -4.46
N GLY A 81 -2.14 14.38 -5.41
CA GLY A 81 -1.71 15.78 -5.26
C GLY A 81 -2.53 16.55 -4.22
N SER A 82 -3.61 15.96 -3.70
CA SER A 82 -4.42 16.50 -2.62
C SER A 82 -3.90 16.01 -1.27
N ALA A 83 -3.57 16.95 -0.38
CA ALA A 83 -3.17 16.63 1.00
C ALA A 83 -4.28 15.95 1.83
N ASN A 84 -5.53 15.95 1.33
CA ASN A 84 -6.69 15.37 2.01
C ASN A 84 -7.04 13.96 1.49
N GLU A 85 -6.16 13.34 0.71
CA GLU A 85 -6.38 12.03 0.13
C GLU A 85 -5.24 11.09 0.44
N TYR A 86 -5.59 9.94 1.00
CA TYR A 86 -4.63 8.86 1.18
C TYR A 86 -4.16 8.31 -0.16
N PRO A 87 -2.91 7.81 -0.25
CA PRO A 87 -2.44 7.12 -1.43
C PRO A 87 -3.36 5.97 -1.82
N ASN A 88 -3.57 5.76 -3.12
CA ASN A 88 -4.36 4.65 -3.60
C ASN A 88 -3.55 3.35 -3.52
N ARG A 89 -3.89 2.51 -2.54
CA ARG A 89 -3.19 1.26 -2.26
C ARG A 89 -3.27 0.24 -3.39
N ILE A 90 -4.33 0.19 -4.20
CA ILE A 90 -4.33 -0.71 -5.37
C ILE A 90 -3.36 -0.23 -6.44
N ILE A 91 -3.19 1.08 -6.64
CA ILE A 91 -2.14 1.58 -7.55
C ILE A 91 -0.74 1.23 -7.01
N GLN A 92 -0.56 1.26 -5.69
CA GLN A 92 0.68 0.79 -5.04
C GLN A 92 0.92 -0.69 -5.30
N VAL A 93 -0.11 -1.52 -5.18
CA VAL A 93 -0.06 -2.97 -5.50
C VAL A 93 0.32 -3.20 -6.97
N LEU A 94 -0.24 -2.44 -7.92
CA LEU A 94 0.09 -2.57 -9.35
C LEU A 94 1.52 -2.07 -9.68
N ALA A 95 2.11 -1.25 -8.82
CA ALA A 95 3.49 -0.79 -8.94
C ALA A 95 4.50 -1.74 -8.27
N ASP A 96 4.03 -2.67 -7.44
CA ASP A 96 4.88 -3.62 -6.71
C ASP A 96 5.36 -4.73 -7.66
N ARG A 97 6.69 -4.85 -7.77
CA ARG A 97 7.31 -5.80 -8.70
C ARG A 97 7.10 -7.25 -8.29
N ARG A 98 6.96 -7.52 -6.99
CA ARG A 98 6.68 -8.87 -6.49
C ARG A 98 5.29 -9.28 -6.95
N VAL A 99 4.31 -8.38 -6.86
CA VAL A 99 2.94 -8.62 -7.35
C VAL A 99 2.95 -8.90 -8.85
N ALA A 100 3.70 -8.13 -9.64
CA ALA A 100 3.83 -8.40 -11.07
C ALA A 100 4.42 -9.80 -11.37
N ARG A 101 5.41 -10.25 -10.60
CA ARG A 101 5.97 -11.62 -10.74
C ARG A 101 4.98 -12.70 -10.32
N ILE A 102 4.31 -12.54 -9.19
CA ILE A 102 3.33 -13.50 -8.68
C ILE A 102 2.17 -13.61 -9.68
N PHE A 103 1.65 -12.48 -10.16
CA PHE A 103 0.62 -12.45 -11.20
C PHE A 103 1.08 -13.19 -12.46
N ALA A 104 2.27 -12.89 -12.98
CA ALA A 104 2.80 -13.58 -14.15
C ALA A 104 2.92 -15.10 -13.92
N ALA A 105 3.41 -15.52 -12.76
CA ALA A 105 3.54 -16.94 -12.43
C ALA A 105 2.18 -17.65 -12.30
N TYR A 106 1.17 -16.97 -11.76
CA TYR A 106 -0.18 -17.53 -11.61
C TYR A 106 -0.91 -17.69 -12.95
N LEU A 107 -0.58 -16.88 -13.97
CA LEU A 107 -1.10 -17.08 -15.33
C LEU A 107 -0.68 -18.43 -15.94
N ASP A 108 0.46 -18.97 -15.52
CA ASP A 108 0.98 -20.25 -16.02
C ASP A 108 0.45 -21.46 -15.23
N LEU A 109 -0.30 -21.23 -14.15
CA LEU A 109 -0.92 -22.28 -13.34
C LEU A 109 -2.25 -22.74 -13.93
N ALA A 110 -2.67 -23.97 -13.59
CA ALA A 110 -4.04 -24.38 -13.82
C ALA A 110 -5.01 -23.46 -13.04
N PRO A 111 -6.18 -23.07 -13.60
CA PRO A 111 -7.08 -22.12 -12.95
C PRO A 111 -7.43 -22.47 -11.50
N ALA A 112 -7.74 -23.74 -11.24
CA ALA A 112 -8.03 -24.22 -9.89
C ALA A 112 -6.85 -24.15 -8.91
N GLU A 113 -5.59 -24.18 -9.40
CA GLU A 113 -4.43 -23.97 -8.53
C GLU A 113 -4.16 -22.50 -8.29
N ALA A 114 -4.31 -21.64 -9.31
CA ALA A 114 -4.19 -20.20 -9.15
C ALA A 114 -5.21 -19.66 -8.14
N ASP A 115 -6.47 -20.13 -8.23
CA ASP A 115 -7.54 -19.85 -7.28
C ASP A 115 -7.15 -20.24 -5.85
N ARG A 116 -6.87 -21.54 -5.61
CA ARG A 116 -6.47 -22.04 -4.29
C ARG A 116 -5.27 -21.30 -3.70
N ARG A 117 -4.31 -20.93 -4.54
CA ARG A 117 -3.09 -20.24 -4.09
C ARG A 117 -3.36 -18.79 -3.74
N ALA A 118 -4.17 -18.07 -4.52
CA ALA A 118 -4.62 -16.71 -4.22
C ALA A 118 -5.42 -16.65 -2.90
N GLU A 119 -6.35 -17.60 -2.70
CA GLU A 119 -7.10 -17.72 -1.45
C GLU A 119 -6.19 -17.95 -0.24
N ARG A 120 -5.30 -18.94 -0.32
CA ARG A 120 -4.34 -19.24 0.76
C ARG A 120 -3.44 -18.05 1.07
N LEU A 121 -2.97 -17.34 0.04
CA LEU A 121 -2.12 -16.17 0.21
C LEU A 121 -2.87 -15.05 0.94
N PHE A 122 -4.14 -14.82 0.58
CA PHE A 122 -4.99 -13.85 1.28
C PHE A 122 -5.17 -14.23 2.75
N ASP A 123 -5.57 -15.47 3.04
CA ASP A 123 -5.80 -15.93 4.41
C ASP A 123 -4.51 -15.85 5.25
N THR A 124 -3.36 -16.16 4.64
CA THR A 124 -2.04 -16.04 5.29
C THR A 124 -1.74 -14.58 5.67
N TRP A 125 -1.89 -13.66 4.72
CA TRP A 125 -1.57 -12.26 4.98
C TRP A 125 -2.59 -11.57 5.88
N LEU A 126 -3.86 -11.96 5.83
CA LEU A 126 -4.88 -11.44 6.75
C LEU A 126 -4.59 -11.86 8.20
N ALA A 127 -4.19 -13.13 8.42
CA ALA A 127 -3.80 -13.61 9.75
C ALA A 127 -2.52 -12.92 10.27
N GLU A 128 -1.52 -12.71 9.41
CA GLU A 128 -0.31 -11.95 9.77
C GLU A 128 -0.64 -10.48 10.05
N HIS A 129 -1.58 -9.90 9.31
CA HIS A 129 -2.07 -8.55 9.53
C HIS A 129 -2.75 -8.40 10.89
N ASP A 130 -3.66 -9.31 11.24
CA ASP A 130 -4.30 -9.37 12.58
C ASP A 130 -3.24 -9.39 13.69
N ARG A 131 -2.25 -10.28 13.55
CA ARG A 131 -1.14 -10.41 14.51
C ARG A 131 -0.33 -9.11 14.66
N ARG A 132 -0.16 -8.33 13.60
CA ARG A 132 0.54 -7.04 13.63
C ARG A 132 -0.35 -5.92 14.20
N LEU A 133 -1.65 -5.93 13.92
CA LEU A 133 -2.60 -5.02 14.54
C LEU A 133 -2.67 -5.21 16.04
N GLU A 134 -2.77 -6.45 16.54
CA GLU A 134 -2.77 -6.72 17.97
C GLU A 134 -1.50 -6.21 18.66
N LYS A 135 -0.32 -6.42 18.05
CA LYS A 135 0.94 -5.86 18.54
C LYS A 135 0.92 -4.33 18.55
N THR A 136 0.34 -3.72 17.52
CA THR A 136 0.22 -2.26 17.39
C THR A 136 -0.71 -1.68 18.46
N ILE A 137 -1.88 -2.28 18.65
CA ILE A 137 -2.85 -1.91 19.69
C ILE A 137 -2.26 -2.09 21.08
N ALA A 138 -1.55 -3.20 21.33
CA ALA A 138 -0.90 -3.45 22.61
C ALA A 138 0.16 -2.38 22.93
N ARG A 139 1.04 -2.05 21.97
CA ARG A 139 2.02 -0.97 22.15
C ARG A 139 1.34 0.38 22.36
N TYR A 140 0.32 0.68 21.57
CA TYR A 140 -0.45 1.91 21.68
C TYR A 140 -1.04 2.10 23.09
N ARG A 141 -1.59 1.05 23.68
CA ARG A 141 -2.12 1.08 25.05
C ARG A 141 -1.06 1.37 26.11
N VAL A 142 0.20 1.01 25.86
CA VAL A 142 1.32 1.22 26.79
C VAL A 142 1.96 2.60 26.62
N SER A 143 2.21 3.02 25.38
CA SER A 143 2.97 4.25 25.07
C SER A 143 2.09 5.47 24.79
N GLY A 144 0.79 5.30 24.56
CA GLY A 144 -0.12 6.36 24.13
C GLY A 144 0.10 6.84 22.69
N GLY A 145 1.01 6.21 21.93
CA GLY A 145 1.34 6.57 20.55
C GLY A 145 1.46 5.34 19.66
N ILE A 146 1.02 5.46 18.40
CA ILE A 146 1.24 4.40 17.42
C ILE A 146 2.64 4.58 16.83
N GLU A 147 3.45 3.55 17.00
CA GLU A 147 4.74 3.46 16.34
C GLU A 147 4.51 2.99 14.89
N LEU A 148 4.65 3.89 13.92
CA LEU A 148 4.48 3.60 12.49
C LEU A 148 5.45 2.50 11.98
N THR A 149 6.48 2.18 12.75
CA THR A 149 7.49 1.15 12.46
C THR A 149 6.99 -0.28 12.65
N ILE A 150 5.83 -0.50 13.30
CA ILE A 150 5.33 -1.85 13.63
C ILE A 150 4.83 -2.61 12.38
N GLY A 151 4.78 -1.95 11.22
CA GLY A 151 4.61 -2.60 9.93
C GLY A 151 3.17 -3.08 9.66
N ALA A 152 2.18 -2.55 10.37
CA ALA A 152 0.76 -2.74 10.07
C ALA A 152 0.46 -2.27 8.64
N HIS A 153 0.98 -1.11 8.25
CA HIS A 153 0.94 -0.60 6.88
C HIS A 153 1.42 -1.62 5.83
N HIS A 154 2.60 -2.21 6.04
CA HIS A 154 3.16 -3.17 5.09
C HIS A 154 2.35 -4.48 5.02
N SER A 155 1.86 -4.99 6.16
CA SER A 155 0.94 -6.14 6.13
C SER A 155 -0.38 -5.79 5.46
N ASN A 156 -0.91 -4.58 5.63
CA ASN A 156 -2.15 -4.16 4.99
C ASN A 156 -1.97 -4.05 3.46
N HIS A 157 -0.79 -3.59 3.00
CA HIS A 157 -0.39 -3.66 1.59
C HIS A 157 -0.31 -5.11 1.09
N ALA A 158 0.25 -6.03 1.87
CA ALA A 158 0.32 -7.44 1.49
C ALA A 158 -1.09 -8.08 1.38
N VAL A 159 -2.01 -7.74 2.29
CA VAL A 159 -3.43 -8.13 2.18
C VAL A 159 -4.06 -7.53 0.93
N ALA A 160 -3.79 -6.26 0.61
CA ALA A 160 -4.29 -5.62 -0.62
C ALA A 160 -3.75 -6.29 -1.89
N ALA A 161 -2.48 -6.70 -1.89
CA ALA A 161 -1.86 -7.45 -2.98
C ALA A 161 -2.50 -8.83 -3.15
N ALA A 162 -2.74 -9.54 -2.05
CA ALA A 162 -3.43 -10.82 -2.08
C ALA A 162 -4.90 -10.67 -2.53
N ALA A 163 -5.61 -9.63 -2.08
CA ALA A 163 -6.97 -9.32 -2.52
C ALA A 163 -7.03 -8.98 -4.01
N PHE A 164 -6.01 -8.27 -4.53
CA PHE A 164 -5.85 -8.07 -5.96
C PHE A 164 -5.73 -9.42 -6.68
N LEU A 165 -4.89 -10.35 -6.22
CA LEU A 165 -4.78 -11.68 -6.83
C LEU A 165 -6.09 -12.47 -6.74
N VAL A 166 -6.81 -12.43 -5.61
CA VAL A 166 -8.16 -13.01 -5.49
C VAL A 166 -9.11 -12.41 -6.52
N SER A 167 -9.08 -11.09 -6.74
CA SER A 167 -9.90 -10.44 -7.76
C SER A 167 -9.56 -10.85 -9.20
N ARG A 168 -8.43 -11.54 -9.41
CA ARG A 168 -7.95 -11.99 -10.72
C ARG A 168 -8.16 -13.47 -10.99
N TYR A 169 -8.13 -14.31 -9.95
CA TYR A 169 -8.08 -15.77 -10.11
C TYR A 169 -9.21 -16.51 -9.42
N CYS A 170 -9.94 -15.86 -8.51
CA CYS A 170 -11.04 -16.47 -7.77
C CYS A 170 -12.40 -15.97 -8.31
N PRO A 171 -13.51 -16.70 -8.04
CA PRO A 171 -14.86 -16.24 -8.31
C PRO A 171 -15.24 -14.94 -7.58
N PRO A 172 -16.28 -14.23 -8.03
CA PRO A 172 -16.80 -13.02 -7.37
C PRO A 172 -17.09 -13.21 -5.87
N SER A 173 -17.69 -14.36 -5.51
CA SER A 173 -18.10 -14.67 -4.13
C SER A 173 -16.93 -14.71 -3.17
N THR A 174 -15.83 -15.33 -3.60
CA THR A 174 -14.59 -15.39 -2.84
C THR A 174 -14.03 -14.00 -2.57
N LEU A 175 -14.00 -13.11 -3.57
CA LEU A 175 -13.53 -11.73 -3.36
C LEU A 175 -14.39 -11.00 -2.34
N ILE A 176 -15.73 -11.09 -2.46
CA ILE A 176 -16.65 -10.43 -1.53
C ILE A 176 -16.43 -10.94 -0.11
N GLU A 177 -16.40 -12.26 0.10
CA GLU A 177 -16.15 -12.86 1.42
C GLU A 177 -14.82 -12.37 2.02
N LYS A 178 -13.73 -12.41 1.24
CA LYS A 178 -12.40 -12.00 1.71
C LYS A 178 -12.38 -10.51 2.07
N VAL A 179 -12.95 -9.63 1.24
CA VAL A 179 -13.00 -8.18 1.51
C VAL A 179 -13.85 -7.87 2.74
N GLU A 180 -14.97 -8.56 2.94
CA GLU A 180 -15.81 -8.43 4.13
C GLU A 180 -15.05 -8.84 5.40
N ARG A 181 -14.37 -9.99 5.38
CA ARG A 181 -13.52 -10.45 6.50
C ARG A 181 -12.42 -9.45 6.85
N TRP A 182 -11.79 -8.84 5.84
CA TRP A 182 -10.77 -7.81 6.04
C TRP A 182 -11.36 -6.51 6.62
N GLN A 183 -12.54 -6.11 6.16
CA GLN A 183 -13.26 -4.94 6.70
C GLN A 183 -13.74 -5.15 8.13
N GLU A 184 -14.22 -6.35 8.48
CA GLU A 184 -14.62 -6.73 9.84
C GLU A 184 -13.43 -6.68 10.81
N LEU A 185 -12.29 -7.26 10.41
CA LEU A 185 -11.04 -7.21 11.18
C LEU A 185 -10.60 -5.76 11.42
N GLY A 186 -10.63 -4.92 10.38
CA GLY A 186 -10.26 -3.51 10.51
C GLY A 186 -11.21 -2.75 11.44
N SER A 187 -12.52 -2.95 11.29
CA SER A 187 -13.53 -2.32 12.15
C SER A 187 -13.38 -2.72 13.62
N ALA A 188 -13.10 -4.01 13.89
CA ALA A 188 -12.85 -4.51 15.23
C ALA A 188 -11.57 -3.93 15.85
N ALA A 189 -10.50 -3.78 15.06
CA ALA A 189 -9.25 -3.15 15.49
C ALA A 189 -9.45 -1.66 15.81
N THR A 190 -10.13 -0.92 14.93
CA THR A 190 -10.47 0.50 15.11
C THR A 190 -11.32 0.71 16.37
N ALA A 191 -12.29 -0.18 16.65
CA ALA A 191 -13.14 -0.11 17.85
C ALA A 191 -12.33 -0.27 19.15
N LYS A 192 -11.28 -1.10 19.16
CA LYS A 192 -10.41 -1.33 20.34
C LYS A 192 -9.62 -0.08 20.77
N VAL A 193 -9.54 0.94 19.92
CA VAL A 193 -8.84 2.21 20.17
C VAL A 193 -9.75 3.44 20.08
N ALA A 194 -11.07 3.24 19.93
CA ALA A 194 -12.04 4.31 19.64
C ALA A 194 -12.26 5.33 20.78
N ASN A 195 -12.01 4.96 22.04
CA ASN A 195 -12.11 5.87 23.20
C ASN A 195 -10.88 6.81 23.33
N ASN A 196 -10.33 7.18 22.18
CA ASN A 196 -9.17 8.02 21.88
C ASN A 196 -9.22 9.51 22.30
N PRO A 197 -8.36 10.03 23.19
CA PRO A 197 -7.81 11.39 23.18
C PRO A 197 -7.77 12.15 21.86
N LEU A 198 -7.18 11.43 20.91
CA LEU A 198 -6.58 11.99 19.72
C LEU A 198 -7.62 12.24 18.63
N PRO A 199 -7.46 13.35 17.88
CA PRO A 199 -8.44 13.77 16.87
C PRO A 199 -8.51 12.85 15.64
N VAL A 200 -7.56 11.92 15.47
CA VAL A 200 -7.51 10.98 14.34
C VAL A 200 -7.24 9.59 14.88
N ASN A 201 -8.03 8.61 14.43
CA ASN A 201 -7.83 7.22 14.83
C ASN A 201 -6.51 6.73 14.19
N PRO A 202 -5.52 6.34 14.98
CA PRO A 202 -4.19 6.09 14.45
C PRO A 202 -4.11 4.77 13.65
N LEU A 203 -5.19 3.97 13.62
CA LEU A 203 -5.33 2.77 12.79
C LEU A 203 -6.22 2.97 11.56
N GLU A 204 -6.80 4.16 11.35
CA GLU A 204 -7.82 4.41 10.32
C GLU A 204 -7.42 3.95 8.91
N TYR A 205 -6.14 4.09 8.55
CA TYR A 205 -5.64 3.71 7.23
C TYR A 205 -5.05 2.30 7.15
N ASP A 206 -4.62 1.75 8.28
CA ASP A 206 -3.81 0.54 8.33
C ASP A 206 -4.54 -0.64 8.96
N ALA A 207 -5.75 -0.48 9.49
CA ALA A 207 -6.52 -1.57 10.09
C ALA A 207 -7.20 -2.49 9.09
N GLY A 208 -7.62 -1.95 7.95
CA GLY A 208 -8.48 -2.64 7.00
C GLY A 208 -8.37 -2.07 5.58
N PRO A 209 -9.23 -2.52 4.67
CA PRO A 209 -9.30 -1.94 3.34
C PRO A 209 -9.90 -0.55 3.44
N ASP A 210 -9.23 0.44 2.83
CA ASP A 210 -9.86 1.74 2.66
C ASP A 210 -10.96 1.65 1.58
N SER A 211 -11.87 2.62 1.63
CA SER A 211 -12.99 2.73 0.70
C SER A 211 -12.60 2.68 -0.78
N LEU A 212 -11.43 3.20 -1.15
CA LEU A 212 -10.99 3.25 -2.54
C LEU A 212 -10.41 1.91 -2.98
N VAL A 213 -9.78 1.16 -2.07
CA VAL A 213 -9.39 -0.24 -2.28
C VAL A 213 -10.61 -1.10 -2.61
N ILE A 214 -11.68 -1.03 -1.81
CA ILE A 214 -12.88 -1.83 -2.03
C ILE A 214 -13.48 -1.52 -3.41
N LEU A 215 -13.67 -0.23 -3.72
CA LEU A 215 -14.19 0.20 -5.02
C LEU A 215 -13.35 -0.36 -6.17
N ASN A 216 -12.03 -0.22 -6.09
CA ASN A 216 -11.14 -0.63 -7.16
C ASN A 216 -11.06 -2.16 -7.30
N LEU A 217 -11.12 -2.94 -6.22
CA LEU A 217 -11.23 -4.39 -6.28
C LEU A 217 -12.55 -4.83 -6.95
N SER A 218 -13.67 -4.16 -6.65
CA SER A 218 -14.93 -4.43 -7.33
C SER A 218 -14.86 -4.11 -8.83
N LEU A 219 -14.27 -2.99 -9.22
CA LEU A 219 -14.08 -2.63 -10.63
C LEU A 219 -13.18 -3.64 -11.36
N LEU A 220 -12.12 -4.12 -10.71
CA LEU A 220 -11.24 -5.15 -11.26
C LEU A 220 -11.97 -6.47 -11.54
N MET A 221 -12.83 -6.88 -10.60
CA MET A 221 -13.66 -8.08 -10.73
C MET A 221 -14.68 -7.92 -11.87
N LEU A 222 -15.40 -6.80 -11.93
CA LEU A 222 -16.33 -6.51 -13.02
C LEU A 222 -15.63 -6.51 -14.39
N GLN A 223 -14.44 -5.90 -14.49
CA GLN A 223 -13.67 -5.87 -15.73
C GLN A 223 -13.18 -7.26 -16.17
N GLN A 224 -13.08 -8.22 -15.25
CA GLN A 224 -12.71 -9.60 -15.59
C GLN A 224 -13.84 -10.37 -16.26
N TYR A 225 -15.05 -10.23 -15.74
CA TYR A 225 -16.19 -11.07 -16.13
C TYR A 225 -17.01 -10.45 -17.25
N LEU A 226 -16.94 -9.13 -17.45
CA LEU A 226 -17.78 -8.41 -18.39
C LEU A 226 -17.04 -8.01 -19.65
N ALA A 227 -17.77 -8.00 -20.77
CA ALA A 227 -17.30 -7.35 -21.98
C ALA A 227 -17.15 -5.84 -21.74
N ALA A 228 -16.20 -5.20 -22.44
CA ALA A 228 -15.88 -3.78 -22.21
C ALA A 228 -17.10 -2.84 -22.29
N ALA A 229 -18.03 -3.07 -23.22
CA ALA A 229 -19.24 -2.24 -23.35
C ALA A 229 -20.22 -2.41 -22.17
N GLU A 230 -20.33 -3.63 -21.65
CA GLU A 230 -21.17 -3.95 -20.49
C GLU A 230 -20.56 -3.40 -19.20
N PHE A 231 -19.25 -3.55 -19.03
CA PHE A 231 -18.50 -2.91 -17.96
C PHE A 231 -18.74 -1.38 -17.94
N GLU A 232 -18.64 -0.70 -19.09
CA GLU A 232 -18.93 0.73 -19.17
C GLU A 232 -20.37 1.07 -18.77
N ALA A 233 -21.34 0.27 -19.21
CA ALA A 233 -22.75 0.46 -18.88
C ALA A 233 -22.99 0.33 -17.38
N ILE A 234 -22.46 -0.72 -16.73
CA ILE A 234 -22.58 -0.92 -15.28
C ILE A 234 -21.91 0.22 -14.50
N VAL A 235 -20.69 0.60 -14.88
CA VAL A 235 -19.94 1.70 -14.24
C VAL A 235 -20.73 3.01 -14.28
N ARG A 236 -21.32 3.33 -15.44
CA ARG A 236 -22.04 4.59 -15.64
C ARG A 236 -23.44 4.57 -15.03
N ASP A 237 -24.21 3.50 -15.27
CA ASP A 237 -25.65 3.49 -15.05
C ASP A 237 -26.01 2.92 -13.66
N GLN A 238 -25.27 1.91 -13.20
CA GLN A 238 -25.49 1.27 -11.91
C GLN A 238 -24.58 1.84 -10.81
N ILE A 239 -23.26 1.84 -11.01
CA ILE A 239 -22.30 2.36 -10.01
C ILE A 239 -22.38 3.90 -9.94
N ARG A 240 -22.72 4.54 -11.07
CA ARG A 240 -22.85 6.00 -11.21
C ARG A 240 -21.54 6.73 -10.95
N LEU A 241 -20.44 6.21 -11.49
CA LEU A 241 -19.19 6.96 -11.54
C LEU A 241 -19.27 8.04 -12.63
N PRO A 242 -18.88 9.30 -12.34
CA PRO A 242 -18.90 10.37 -13.34
C PRO A 242 -17.91 10.09 -14.46
N TRP A 243 -18.12 10.64 -15.66
CA TRP A 243 -17.15 10.53 -16.74
C TRP A 243 -16.28 11.79 -16.84
N PRO A 244 -14.94 11.70 -16.98
CA PRO A 244 -14.10 10.50 -16.85
C PRO A 244 -13.58 10.29 -15.41
N ALA A 245 -14.15 9.31 -14.68
CA ALA A 245 -13.68 8.88 -13.35
C ALA A 245 -12.58 7.82 -13.39
N LEU A 246 -12.57 7.01 -14.45
CA LEU A 246 -11.65 5.88 -14.58
C LEU A 246 -10.41 6.30 -15.35
N ALA A 247 -9.25 6.02 -14.78
CA ALA A 247 -7.97 6.09 -15.46
C ALA A 247 -7.47 4.68 -15.77
N GLU A 248 -6.80 4.53 -16.90
CA GLU A 248 -6.08 3.31 -17.21
C GLU A 248 -4.76 3.27 -16.41
N ILE A 249 -4.56 2.16 -15.68
CA ILE A 249 -3.39 1.88 -14.87
C ILE A 249 -2.79 0.55 -15.36
N PRO A 250 -1.53 0.55 -15.84
CA PRO A 250 -0.88 -0.68 -16.28
C PRO A 250 -0.27 -1.45 -15.10
N LEU A 251 -0.46 -2.76 -15.07
CA LEU A 251 0.44 -3.68 -14.39
C LEU A 251 1.62 -3.96 -15.33
N ARG A 252 2.81 -3.48 -14.97
CA ARG A 252 4.01 -3.62 -15.80
C ARG A 252 4.76 -4.89 -15.44
N THR A 253 5.62 -5.36 -16.34
CA THR A 253 6.51 -6.48 -16.04
C THR A 253 7.47 -6.09 -14.91
N TRP A 254 7.80 -7.06 -14.05
CA TRP A 254 8.69 -6.85 -12.89
C TRP A 254 10.08 -6.32 -13.27
N ALA A 255 10.59 -6.73 -14.44
CA ALA A 255 11.91 -6.37 -14.95
C ALA A 255 11.97 -4.94 -15.53
N THR A 256 10.84 -4.25 -15.57
CA THR A 256 10.76 -2.87 -16.06
C THR A 256 11.46 -1.91 -15.10
N PRO A 257 12.42 -1.08 -15.59
CA PRO A 257 12.86 0.10 -14.87
C PRO A 257 11.69 1.09 -14.75
N SER A 258 11.28 1.40 -13.53
CA SER A 258 10.19 2.34 -13.27
C SER A 258 10.83 3.62 -12.78
N HIS A 259 10.99 4.63 -13.66
CA HIS A 259 11.48 5.92 -13.17
C HIS A 259 10.56 6.41 -12.06
N MET A 260 11.12 6.53 -10.85
CA MET A 260 10.43 6.83 -9.58
C MET A 260 9.64 8.15 -9.57
N PHE A 261 9.78 8.98 -10.60
CA PHE A 261 9.13 10.27 -10.72
C PHE A 261 8.67 10.49 -12.17
N GLY A 262 7.48 10.00 -12.51
CA GLY A 262 6.78 10.37 -13.74
C GLY A 262 6.32 11.84 -13.77
N GLY A 263 7.12 12.79 -13.28
CA GLY A 263 6.73 14.19 -13.06
C GLY A 263 7.75 15.25 -13.46
N VAL A 264 9.04 14.95 -13.60
CA VAL A 264 10.01 15.93 -14.12
C VAL A 264 10.79 15.30 -15.25
N ARG A 265 10.29 15.52 -16.48
CA ARG A 265 11.11 15.34 -17.68
C ARG A 265 12.30 16.29 -17.54
N ALA A 266 13.49 15.77 -17.26
CA ALA A 266 14.69 16.52 -17.58
C ALA A 266 14.63 16.83 -19.08
N LYS A 267 14.62 18.12 -19.46
CA LYS A 267 14.65 18.53 -20.86
C LYS A 267 15.82 17.81 -21.55
N GLY A 268 15.53 17.06 -22.61
CA GLY A 268 16.55 16.40 -23.44
C GLY A 268 16.72 14.88 -23.21
N VAL A 269 15.94 14.24 -22.33
CA VAL A 269 15.92 12.78 -22.26
C VAL A 269 14.97 12.24 -23.33
N GLU A 270 15.51 11.45 -24.27
CA GLU A 270 14.71 10.77 -25.30
C GLU A 270 13.60 9.92 -24.65
N PRO A 271 12.40 9.87 -25.27
CA PRO A 271 11.33 9.00 -24.79
C PRO A 271 11.83 7.55 -24.83
N ARG A 272 12.05 6.98 -23.64
CA ARG A 272 12.33 5.54 -23.52
C ARG A 272 11.10 4.77 -24.02
N PRO A 273 11.30 3.62 -24.70
CA PRO A 273 10.19 2.77 -25.11
C PRO A 273 9.30 2.46 -23.91
N GLU A 274 7.97 2.50 -24.12
CA GLU A 274 7.04 2.17 -23.06
C GLU A 274 7.35 0.76 -22.54
N PRO A 275 7.47 0.59 -21.21
CA PRO A 275 7.79 -0.72 -20.69
C PRO A 275 6.70 -1.75 -20.99
N PRO A 276 7.07 -3.04 -21.13
CA PRO A 276 6.11 -4.11 -21.36
C PRO A 276 5.01 -4.14 -20.28
N VAL A 277 3.76 -4.31 -20.72
CA VAL A 277 2.57 -4.30 -19.87
C VAL A 277 2.01 -5.72 -19.80
N LEU A 278 1.81 -6.23 -18.59
CA LEU A 278 1.18 -7.53 -18.32
C LEU A 278 -0.35 -7.42 -18.43
N ALA A 279 -0.93 -6.35 -17.90
CA ALA A 279 -2.37 -6.10 -17.93
C ALA A 279 -2.68 -4.60 -17.81
N ARG A 280 -3.87 -4.18 -18.27
CA ARG A 280 -4.38 -2.80 -18.16
C ARG A 280 -5.69 -2.81 -17.39
N TYR A 281 -5.78 -1.96 -16.37
CA TYR A 281 -6.92 -1.89 -15.47
C TYR A 281 -7.52 -0.49 -15.47
N ARG A 282 -8.84 -0.39 -15.46
CA ARG A 282 -9.55 0.88 -15.39
C ARG A 282 -10.05 1.12 -13.97
N MET A 283 -9.50 2.15 -13.34
CA MET A 283 -9.59 2.34 -11.88
C MET A 283 -9.80 3.80 -11.53
N VAL A 284 -10.36 4.06 -10.35
CA VAL A 284 -10.43 5.41 -9.79
C VAL A 284 -9.10 5.71 -9.11
N ARG A 285 -8.37 6.77 -9.52
CA ARG A 285 -7.07 7.10 -8.90
C ARG A 285 -7.22 7.73 -7.52
N GLY A 286 -8.27 8.51 -7.31
CA GLY A 286 -8.52 9.21 -6.05
C GLY A 286 -9.93 9.77 -6.00
N TRP A 287 -10.41 10.07 -4.78
CA TRP A 287 -11.76 10.60 -4.56
C TRP A 287 -12.00 11.96 -5.23
N SER A 288 -10.96 12.76 -5.40
CA SER A 288 -10.94 14.05 -6.08
C SER A 288 -11.42 13.98 -7.53
N GLN A 289 -11.28 12.81 -8.17
CA GLN A 289 -11.71 12.60 -9.55
C GLN A 289 -13.21 12.36 -9.69
N ILE A 290 -13.90 12.01 -8.60
CA ILE A 290 -15.30 11.57 -8.65
C ILE A 290 -16.25 12.49 -7.86
N GLY A 291 -15.74 13.56 -7.27
CA GLY A 291 -16.53 14.55 -6.53
C GLY A 291 -17.23 14.00 -5.29
N ALA A 292 -16.94 12.76 -4.89
CA ALA A 292 -17.49 12.11 -3.69
C ALA A 292 -16.70 12.58 -2.45
N ASN A 293 -16.92 13.83 -2.06
CA ASN A 293 -16.19 14.49 -0.98
C ASN A 293 -16.74 14.17 0.42
N THR A 294 -17.87 13.46 0.51
CA THR A 294 -18.47 13.04 1.78
C THR A 294 -18.37 11.52 1.96
N ALA A 295 -18.24 11.06 3.20
CA ALA A 295 -18.23 9.62 3.51
C ALA A 295 -19.49 8.91 3.00
N GLU A 296 -20.65 9.57 3.07
CA GLU A 296 -21.91 9.03 2.56
C GLU A 296 -21.89 8.81 1.04
N ALA A 297 -21.39 9.79 0.27
CA ALA A 297 -21.28 9.66 -1.17
C ALA A 297 -20.31 8.53 -1.56
N ARG A 298 -19.16 8.44 -0.87
CA ARG A 298 -18.16 7.36 -1.06
C ARG A 298 -18.78 5.99 -0.78
N ASN A 299 -19.44 5.84 0.36
CA ASN A 299 -20.14 4.61 0.74
C ASN A 299 -21.25 4.24 -0.24
N GLY A 300 -21.98 5.21 -0.77
CA GLY A 300 -23.00 5.00 -1.78
C GLY A 300 -22.42 4.40 -3.07
N VAL A 301 -21.29 4.91 -3.55
CA VAL A 301 -20.60 4.38 -4.74
C VAL A 301 -20.09 2.95 -4.48
N ILE A 302 -19.46 2.72 -3.34
CA ILE A 302 -18.90 1.41 -2.97
C ILE A 302 -19.99 0.36 -2.87
N ARG A 303 -21.11 0.65 -2.18
CA ARG A 303 -22.23 -0.29 -2.06
C ARG A 303 -22.76 -0.71 -3.42
N ARG A 304 -22.87 0.21 -4.39
CA ARG A 304 -23.32 -0.11 -5.75
C ARG A 304 -22.30 -0.93 -6.52
N ALA A 305 -21.01 -0.65 -6.35
CA ALA A 305 -19.94 -1.46 -6.96
C ALA A 305 -19.92 -2.90 -6.41
N VAL A 306 -20.03 -3.06 -5.09
CA VAL A 306 -20.12 -4.39 -4.44
C VAL A 306 -21.41 -5.12 -4.86
N ALA A 307 -22.55 -4.42 -4.93
CA ALA A 307 -23.79 -5.01 -5.41
C ALA A 307 -23.67 -5.53 -6.85
N ALA A 308 -23.08 -4.74 -7.75
CA ALA A 308 -22.86 -5.16 -9.14
C ALA A 308 -21.94 -6.39 -9.24
N VAL A 309 -20.95 -6.53 -8.35
CA VAL A 309 -20.11 -7.75 -8.29
C VAL A 309 -20.93 -8.96 -7.86
N ARG A 310 -21.80 -8.82 -6.86
CA ARG A 310 -22.68 -9.91 -6.40
C ARG A 310 -23.66 -10.36 -7.48
N GLU A 311 -24.16 -9.42 -8.29
CA GLU A 311 -25.03 -9.72 -9.43
C GLU A 311 -24.35 -10.59 -10.53
N LEU A 312 -23.01 -10.64 -10.58
CA LEU A 312 -22.30 -11.55 -11.49
C LEU A 312 -22.56 -13.02 -11.15
N GLU A 313 -22.75 -13.35 -9.86
CA GLU A 313 -22.97 -14.74 -9.40
C GLU A 313 -24.37 -15.22 -9.74
N ASP A 314 -25.35 -14.31 -9.72
CA ASP A 314 -26.74 -14.64 -10.02
C ASP A 314 -26.98 -14.87 -11.53
N ALA A 315 -26.00 -14.56 -12.37
CA ALA A 315 -26.07 -14.64 -13.83
C ALA A 315 -25.42 -15.92 -14.44
N GLU A 316 -24.68 -16.70 -13.65
CA GLU A 316 -24.07 -17.99 -14.04
C GLU A 316 -25.00 -19.19 -13.76
#